data_AF-A0A352D8R1-F1
#
_entry.id   AF-A0A352D8R1-F1
#
_cell.length_a   1.000
_cell.length_b   1.000
_cell.length_c   1.000
_cell.angle_alpha   90.00
_cell.angle_beta   90.00
_cell.angle_gamma   90.00
#
_symmetry.space_group_name_H-M   'P 1'
#
loop_
_entity.id
_entity.type
_entity.pdbx_description
1 polymer ?
#
loop_
_entity_poly.entity_id
_entity_poly.type
_entity_poly.pdbx_seq_one_letter_code
_entity_poly.pdbx_strand_id
1 'polypeptide(L)' 'MSEKNDMELAEKLLSGRKRIASQLARVIVGQDEVIDDILITLFARGHALVVGVPGLAKT' A
#
# COMPACT_ATOMS: atom_id res chain seq x y z
N MET A 1 -12.73 -17.79 -20.15
CA MET A 1 -12.19 -16.44 -20.44
C MET A 1 -12.04 -15.54 -19.21
N SER A 2 -12.63 -15.85 -18.04
CA SER A 2 -12.55 -15.01 -16.83
C SER A 2 -11.25 -15.18 -16.03
N GLU A 3 -10.82 -16.40 -15.74
CA GLU A 3 -9.71 -16.65 -14.80
C GLU A 3 -8.37 -16.05 -15.24
N LYS A 4 -8.08 -16.08 -16.55
CA LYS A 4 -6.83 -15.54 -17.08
C LYS A 4 -6.73 -14.02 -16.92
N ASN A 5 -7.87 -13.33 -16.95
CA ASN A 5 -7.95 -11.88 -16.78
C ASN A 5 -7.84 -11.49 -15.29
N ASP A 6 -8.49 -12.24 -14.40
CA ASP A 6 -8.42 -12.00 -12.95
C ASP A 6 -6.99 -12.21 -12.42
N MET A 7 -6.28 -13.22 -12.96
CA MET A 7 -4.87 -13.44 -12.65
C MET A 7 -3.99 -12.28 -13.12
N GLU A 8 -4.22 -11.76 -14.34
CA GLU A 8 -3.45 -10.62 -14.87
C GLU A 8 -3.69 -9.34 -14.03
N LEU A 9 -4.93 -9.11 -13.58
CA LEU A 9 -5.26 -7.99 -12.69
C LEU A 9 -4.60 -8.14 -11.32
N ALA A 10 -4.56 -9.35 -10.76
CA ALA A 10 -3.88 -9.64 -9.50
C ALA A 10 -2.36 -9.37 -9.61
N GLU A 11 -1.72 -9.78 -10.70
CA GLU A 11 -0.30 -9.50 -10.94
C GLU A 11 -0.02 -7.99 -11.08
N LYS A 12 -0.90 -7.25 -11.78
CA LYS A 12 -0.79 -5.79 -11.88
C LYS A 12 -0.92 -5.12 -10.51
N LEU A 13 -1.82 -5.60 -9.66
CA LEU A 13 -1.97 -5.09 -8.30
C LEU A 13 -0.73 -5.38 -7.44
N LEU A 14 -0.20 -6.61 -7.49
CA LEU A 14 1.00 -6.99 -6.74
C LEU A 14 2.25 -6.21 -7.16
N SER A 15 2.44 -6.03 -8.47
CA SER A 15 3.56 -5.24 -9.01
C SER A 15 3.43 -3.75 -8.66
N GLY A 16 2.23 -3.20 -8.74
CA GLY A 16 1.91 -1.83 -8.31
C GLY A 16 2.21 -1.61 -6.82
N ARG A 17 1.71 -2.51 -5.95
CA ARG A 17 1.99 -2.49 -4.51
C ARG A 17 3.49 -2.49 -4.25
N LYS A 18 4.22 -3.44 -4.82
CA LYS A 18 5.68 -3.58 -4.61
C LYS A 18 6.42 -2.31 -5.02
N ARG A 19 6.05 -1.70 -6.14
CA ARG A 19 6.67 -0.47 -6.63
C ARG A 19 6.43 0.70 -5.68
N ILE A 20 5.20 0.90 -5.21
CA ILE A 20 4.87 1.99 -4.27
C ILE A 20 5.58 1.77 -2.93
N ALA A 21 5.46 0.57 -2.34
CA ALA A 21 6.10 0.25 -1.07
C ALA A 21 7.63 0.47 -1.12
N SER A 22 8.29 0.06 -2.22
CA SER A 22 9.73 0.27 -2.38
C SER A 22 10.16 1.73 -2.43
N GLN A 23 9.30 2.64 -2.90
CA GLN A 23 9.58 4.08 -2.88
C GLN A 23 9.36 4.66 -1.49
N LEU A 24 8.30 4.24 -0.80
CA LEU A 24 8.01 4.68 0.56
C LEU A 24 9.10 4.26 1.56
N ALA A 25 9.62 3.04 1.42
CA ALA A 25 10.70 2.51 2.28
C ALA A 25 12.01 3.32 2.22
N ARG A 26 12.19 4.22 1.23
CA ARG A 26 13.36 5.11 1.16
C ARG A 26 13.28 6.27 2.15
N VAL A 27 12.08 6.58 2.65
CA VAL A 27 11.80 7.77 3.48
C VAL A 27 11.16 7.35 4.81
N ILE A 28 10.32 6.32 4.80
CA ILE A 28 9.60 5.79 5.95
C ILE A 28 10.28 4.50 6.40
N VAL A 29 10.78 4.48 7.64
CA VAL A 29 11.51 3.34 8.21
C VAL A 29 10.70 2.71 9.34
N GLY A 30 10.57 1.38 9.34
CA GLY A 30 9.95 0.63 10.44
C GLY A 30 8.43 0.74 10.53
N GLN A 31 7.76 1.10 9.44
CA GLN A 31 6.29 1.25 9.36
C GLN A 31 5.67 0.38 8.25
N ASP A 32 6.19 -0.83 8.06
CA ASP A 32 5.77 -1.70 6.95
C ASP A 32 4.28 -2.06 7.03
N GLU A 33 3.77 -2.37 8.23
CA GLU A 33 2.35 -2.69 8.45
C GLU A 33 1.43 -1.49 8.14
N VAL A 34 1.81 -0.29 8.58
CA VAL A 34 1.03 0.93 8.32
C VAL A 34 1.00 1.24 6.82
N ILE A 35 2.11 1.06 6.12
CA ILE A 35 2.18 1.24 4.67
C ILE A 35 1.24 0.25 3.98
N ASP A 36 1.23 -1.02 4.41
CA ASP A 36 0.33 -2.03 3.86
C ASP A 36 -1.14 -1.68 4.07
N ASP A 37 -1.54 -1.25 5.26
CA ASP A 37 -2.92 -0.83 5.56
C ASP A 37 -3.38 0.37 4.73
N ILE A 38 -2.48 1.34 4.49
CA ILE A 38 -2.76 2.49 3.62
C ILE A 38 -2.96 2.03 2.17
N LEU A 39 -2.13 1.11 1.67
CA LEU A 39 -2.26 0.59 0.31
C LEU A 39 -3.53 -0.24 0.14
N ILE A 40 -3.90 -1.06 1.13
CA ILE A 40 -5.17 -1.78 1.17
C ILE A 40 -6.33 -0.79 1.10
N THR A 41 -6.31 0.24 1.93
CA THR A 41 -7.35 1.28 1.95
C THR A 41 -7.47 1.97 0.60
N LEU A 42 -6.35 2.36 -0.02
CA LEU A 42 -6.32 3.02 -1.31
C LEU A 42 -6.92 2.14 -2.42
N PHE A 43 -6.50 0.88 -2.52
CA PHE A 43 -7.00 -0.04 -3.55
C PHE A 43 -8.46 -0.43 -3.34
N ALA A 44 -8.89 -0.55 -2.08
CA ALA A 44 -10.29 -0.79 -1.73
C ALA A 44 -11.18 0.46 -1.84
N ARG A 45 -10.60 1.63 -2.14
CA ARG A 45 -11.29 2.94 -2.14
C ARG A 45 -11.94 3.27 -0.79
N GLY A 46 -11.32 2.81 0.29
CA GLY A 46 -11.73 3.08 1.66
C GLY A 46 -11.19 4.40 2.20
N HIS A 47 -11.33 4.58 3.51
CA HIS A 47 -10.80 5.72 4.25
C HIS A 47 -9.94 5.22 5.42
N ALA A 48 -8.81 5.88 5.66
CA ALA A 48 -7.93 5.61 6.79
C ALA A 48 -7.64 6.90 7.55
N LEU A 49 -7.46 6.79 8.87
CA LEU A 49 -7.04 7.87 9.75
C LEU A 49 -5.71 7.46 10.40
N VAL A 50 -4.66 8.24 10.14
CA VAL A 50 -3.33 7.97 10.71
C VAL A 50 -3.16 8.78 11.99
N VAL A 51 -3.13 8.10 13.14
CA VAL A 51 -3.02 8.72 14.47
C VAL A 51 -1.67 8.36 15.11
N GLY A 52 -1.03 9.32 15.77
CA GLY A 52 0.22 9.08 16.49
C GLY A 52 0.86 10.39 16.95
N VAL A 53 1.86 10.29 17.83
CA VAL A 53 2.62 11.45 18.34
C VAL A 53 3.48 12.11 17.23
N PRO A 54 3.91 13.37 17.38
CA PRO A 54 4.78 14.04 16.40
C PRO A 54 6.05 13.24 16.08
N GLY A 55 6.50 13.27 14.82
CA GLY A 55 7.73 12.60 14.38
C GLY A 55 7.59 11.16 13.87
N LEU A 56 6.38 10.59 13.83
CA LEU A 56 6.13 9.21 13.36
C LEU A 56 5.79 9.08 11.87
N ALA A 57 6.35 9.94 11.01
CA ALA A 57 6.14 9.90 9.55
C ALA A 57 4.66 9.96 9.10
N LYS A 58 3.81 10.69 9.82
CA LYS A 58 2.40 10.93 9.46
C LYS A 58 2.22 11.90 8.28
N THR A 59 3.25 12.69 7.99
CA THR A 59 3.35 13.73 6.95
C THR A 59 4.65 13.52 6.22
#